data_AF-A0A385YTL6-F1
#
_entry.id   AF-A0A385YTL6-F1
#
_cell.length_a   1.000
_cell.length_b   1.000
_cell.length_c   1.000
_cell.angle_alpha   90.00
_cell.angle_beta   90.00
_cell.angle_gamma   90.00
#
_symmetry.space_group_name_H-M   'P 1'
#
loop_
_entity.id
_entity.type
_entity.pdbx_description
1 polymer ?
#
loop_
_entity_poly.entity_id
_entity_poly.type
_entity_poly.pdbx_seq_one_letter_code
_entity_poly.pdbx_strand_id
1 'polypeptide(L)'
;MKMLANYLDLCATLETIELDLERVNADMDYWFGKGSYMLGSIGATKFGSKEAIERVDLFHNRKHEIMQRKEHYEVMKKDYERALGKLNRIEYAIMKKVVVDRKSLKEISDELNLSYGYVRNVSAKCDKILHTYLTNSVLLYK
;
A
#
# COMPACT_ATOMS: atom_id res chain seq x y z
N MET A 1 15.56 6.62 -8.58
CA MET A 1 15.32 5.20 -8.18
C MET A 1 14.55 5.02 -6.86
N LYS A 2 14.64 5.94 -5.87
CA LYS A 2 13.92 5.81 -4.58
C LYS A 2 12.39 5.75 -4.70
N MET A 3 11.81 6.36 -5.73
CA MET A 3 10.35 6.49 -5.91
C MET A 3 9.60 5.16 -6.09
N LEU A 4 10.12 4.26 -6.93
CA LEU A 4 9.42 2.99 -7.19
C LEU A 4 9.61 2.01 -6.01
N ALA A 5 10.69 2.18 -5.24
CA ALA A 5 10.89 1.48 -3.96
C ALA A 5 9.86 1.97 -2.93
N ASN A 6 9.68 3.30 -2.82
CA ASN A 6 8.62 3.88 -1.99
C ASN A 6 7.22 3.38 -2.40
N TYR A 7 6.97 3.18 -3.69
CA TYR A 7 5.70 2.61 -4.18
C TYR A 7 5.51 1.14 -3.77
N LEU A 8 6.57 0.33 -3.83
CA LEU A 8 6.51 -1.06 -3.37
C LEU A 8 6.32 -1.14 -1.86
N ASP A 9 7.04 -0.31 -1.11
CA ASP A 9 6.88 -0.20 0.34
C ASP A 9 5.46 0.27 0.71
N LEU A 10 4.88 1.19 -0.07
CA LEU A 10 3.49 1.62 0.05
C LEU A 10 2.51 0.48 -0.20
N CYS A 11 2.73 -0.35 -1.22
CA CYS A 11 1.90 -1.53 -1.48
C CYS A 11 1.98 -2.54 -0.33
N ALA A 12 3.18 -2.84 0.17
CA ALA A 12 3.37 -3.72 1.32
C ALA A 12 2.73 -3.16 2.61
N THR A 13 2.77 -1.84 2.77
CA THR A 13 2.09 -1.14 3.87
C THR A 13 0.58 -1.28 3.77
N LEU A 14 0.01 -1.16 2.57
CA LEU A 14 -1.43 -1.39 2.34
C LEU A 14 -1.83 -2.84 2.64
N GLU A 15 -1.04 -3.83 2.23
CA GLU A 15 -1.28 -5.23 2.57
C GLU A 15 -1.25 -5.46 4.10
N THR A 16 -0.30 -4.82 4.79
CA THR A 16 -0.22 -4.88 6.26
C THR A 16 -1.47 -4.26 6.92
N ILE A 17 -1.96 -3.15 6.37
CA ILE A 17 -3.18 -2.48 6.83
C ILE A 17 -4.42 -3.36 6.62
N GLU A 18 -4.48 -4.11 5.52
CA GLU A 18 -5.57 -5.06 5.27
C GLU A 18 -5.55 -6.20 6.28
N LEU A 19 -4.38 -6.76 6.57
CA LEU A 19 -4.22 -7.77 7.62
C LEU A 19 -4.61 -7.23 9.00
N ASP A 20 -4.28 -5.98 9.31
CA ASP A 20 -4.70 -5.34 10.56
C ASP A 20 -6.22 -5.15 10.64
N LEU A 21 -6.89 -4.80 9.52
CA LEU A 21 -8.35 -4.75 9.45
C LEU A 21 -8.98 -6.13 9.66
N GLU A 22 -8.42 -7.17 9.05
CA GLU A 22 -8.88 -8.55 9.24
C GLU A 22 -8.78 -8.98 10.70
N ARG A 23 -7.66 -8.67 11.36
CA ARG A 23 -7.47 -8.92 12.80
C ARG A 23 -8.50 -8.19 13.66
N VAL A 24 -8.72 -6.90 13.39
CA VAL A 24 -9.72 -6.13 14.15
C VAL A 24 -11.14 -6.66 13.90
N ASN A 25 -11.47 -7.07 12.67
CA ASN A 25 -12.76 -7.70 12.39
C ASN A 25 -12.90 -9.04 13.13
N ALA A 26 -11.84 -9.85 13.19
CA ALA A 26 -11.85 -11.11 13.95
C ALA A 26 -12.00 -10.87 15.47
N ASP A 27 -11.34 -9.84 16.01
CA ASP A 27 -11.51 -9.41 17.40
C ASP A 27 -12.94 -8.95 17.65
N MET A 28 -13.51 -8.14 16.75
CA MET A 28 -14.91 -7.73 16.84
C MET A 28 -15.87 -8.93 16.79
N ASP A 29 -15.64 -9.90 15.91
CA ASP A 29 -16.43 -11.12 15.83
C ASP A 29 -16.34 -11.94 17.15
N TYR A 30 -15.17 -12.00 17.77
CA TYR A 30 -14.98 -12.67 19.05
C TYR A 30 -15.78 -12.01 20.19
N TRP A 31 -15.76 -10.68 20.24
CA TRP A 31 -16.40 -9.90 21.30
C TRP A 31 -17.90 -9.65 21.06
N PHE A 32 -18.36 -9.64 19.81
CA PHE A 32 -19.73 -9.22 19.43
C PHE A 32 -20.52 -10.22 18.62
N GLY A 33 -19.87 -11.28 18.13
CA GLY A 33 -20.46 -12.20 17.16
C GLY A 33 -20.56 -11.59 15.77
N LYS A 34 -20.83 -12.43 14.76
CA LYS A 34 -21.01 -11.99 13.37
C LYS A 34 -22.35 -11.25 13.19
N GLY A 35 -22.39 -9.99 13.61
CA GLY A 35 -23.32 -9.00 13.08
C GLY A 35 -24.71 -8.88 13.71
N SER A 36 -24.99 -9.38 14.93
CA SER A 36 -26.30 -9.04 15.56
C SER A 36 -26.50 -9.40 17.04
N TYR A 37 -25.81 -10.41 17.61
CA TYR A 37 -26.13 -10.88 18.97
C TYR A 37 -24.95 -10.76 19.93
N MET A 38 -24.82 -9.58 20.52
CA MET A 38 -23.83 -9.26 21.56
C MET A 38 -23.83 -10.26 22.73
N LEU A 39 -25.01 -10.74 23.12
CA LEU A 39 -25.20 -11.67 24.24
C LEU A 39 -24.79 -13.13 23.94
N GLY A 40 -24.60 -13.47 22.66
CA GLY A 40 -24.19 -14.80 22.23
C GLY A 40 -22.71 -14.90 21.82
N SER A 41 -21.94 -13.82 21.98
CA SER A 41 -20.53 -13.82 21.61
C SER A 41 -19.67 -14.60 22.62
N ILE A 42 -18.52 -15.09 22.17
CA ILE A 42 -17.57 -15.79 23.04
C ILE A 42 -17.06 -14.85 24.13
N GLY A 43 -16.78 -13.58 23.77
CA GLY A 43 -16.35 -12.55 24.70
C GLY A 43 -17.37 -12.27 25.80
N ALA A 44 -18.63 -12.02 25.45
CA ALA A 44 -19.68 -11.75 26.44
C ALA A 44 -19.97 -12.97 27.32
N THR A 45 -19.92 -14.18 26.76
CA THR A 45 -20.13 -15.42 27.52
C THR A 45 -19.02 -15.66 28.55
N LYS A 46 -17.76 -15.33 28.21
CA LYS A 46 -16.60 -15.59 29.09
C LYS A 46 -16.34 -14.48 30.10
N PHE A 47 -16.58 -13.23 29.74
CA PHE A 47 -16.16 -12.06 30.53
C PHE A 47 -17.32 -11.17 30.99
N GLY A 48 -18.55 -11.46 30.55
CA GLY A 48 -19.72 -10.65 30.86
C GLY A 48 -20.00 -9.59 29.81
N SER A 49 -21.26 -9.12 29.80
CA SER A 49 -21.76 -8.15 28.82
C SER A 49 -21.13 -6.76 28.99
N LYS A 50 -20.79 -6.35 30.21
CA LYS A 50 -20.18 -5.05 30.49
C LYS A 50 -18.82 -4.90 29.83
N GLU A 51 -17.91 -5.85 30.08
CA GLU A 51 -16.58 -5.90 29.46
C GLU A 51 -16.66 -5.99 27.93
N ALA A 52 -17.64 -6.73 27.40
CA ALA A 52 -17.85 -6.76 25.95
C ALA A 52 -18.20 -5.36 25.42
N ILE A 53 -19.16 -4.66 26.04
CA ILE A 53 -19.58 -3.32 25.62
C ILE A 53 -18.42 -2.31 25.66
N GLU A 54 -17.61 -2.29 26.72
CA GLU A 54 -16.45 -1.37 26.82
C GLU A 54 -15.42 -1.61 25.70
N ARG A 55 -15.32 -2.85 25.21
CA ARG A 55 -14.44 -3.21 24.09
C ARG A 55 -15.00 -2.76 22.73
N VAL A 56 -16.32 -2.51 22.60
CA VAL A 56 -16.97 -2.11 21.34
C VAL A 56 -16.34 -0.82 20.83
N ASP A 57 -16.37 0.22 21.66
CA ASP A 57 -15.93 1.56 21.28
C ASP A 57 -14.45 1.55 20.94
N LEU A 58 -13.64 0.79 21.68
CA LEU A 58 -12.22 0.60 21.40
C LEU A 58 -11.97 0.03 20.00
N PHE A 59 -12.64 -1.08 19.66
CA PHE A 59 -12.43 -1.74 18.36
C PHE A 59 -13.05 -0.96 17.20
N HIS A 60 -14.18 -0.29 17.40
CA HIS A 60 -14.76 0.60 16.40
C HIS A 60 -13.84 1.79 16.08
N ASN A 61 -13.32 2.46 17.10
CA ASN A 61 -12.38 3.57 16.93
C ASN A 61 -11.10 3.10 16.22
N ARG A 62 -10.53 1.99 16.68
CA ARG A 62 -9.34 1.40 16.04
C ARG A 62 -9.59 1.03 14.58
N LYS A 63 -10.74 0.42 14.27
CA LYS A 63 -11.12 0.10 12.88
C LYS A 63 -11.23 1.37 12.03
N HIS A 64 -11.84 2.42 12.57
CA HIS A 64 -11.97 3.70 11.88
C HIS A 64 -10.60 4.34 11.58
N GLU A 65 -9.69 4.36 12.55
CA GLU A 65 -8.31 4.86 12.36
C GLU A 65 -7.56 4.08 11.28
N ILE A 66 -7.66 2.74 11.29
CA ILE A 66 -7.01 1.90 10.28
C ILE A 66 -7.62 2.16 8.89
N MET A 67 -8.94 2.36 8.81
CA MET A 67 -9.61 2.71 7.55
C MET A 67 -9.18 4.07 7.01
N GLN A 68 -9.08 5.10 7.85
CA GLN A 68 -8.56 6.42 7.44
C GLN A 68 -7.13 6.33 6.92
N ARG A 69 -6.28 5.56 7.62
CA ARG A 69 -4.91 5.29 7.19
C ARG A 69 -4.87 4.56 5.85
N LYS A 70 -5.76 3.59 5.64
CA LYS A 70 -5.92 2.87 4.36
C LYS A 70 -6.26 3.85 3.24
N GLU A 71 -7.28 4.69 3.44
CA GLU A 71 -7.72 5.67 2.46
C GLU A 71 -6.60 6.63 2.06
N HIS A 72 -5.86 7.15 3.03
CA HIS A 72 -4.70 8.00 2.78
C HIS A 72 -3.67 7.33 1.86
N TYR A 73 -3.27 6.10 2.18
CA TYR A 73 -2.29 5.36 1.39
C TYR A 73 -2.82 4.91 0.01
N GLU A 74 -4.13 4.65 -0.13
CA GLU A 74 -4.75 4.37 -1.42
C GLU A 74 -4.74 5.59 -2.34
N VAL A 75 -4.96 6.79 -1.80
CA VAL A 75 -4.82 8.04 -2.56
C VAL A 75 -3.39 8.19 -3.07
N MET A 76 -2.39 8.00 -2.19
CA MET A 76 -0.99 8.02 -2.60
C MET A 76 -0.71 6.97 -3.68
N LYS A 77 -1.23 5.74 -3.52
CA LYS A 77 -1.04 4.65 -4.49
C LYS A 77 -1.56 5.04 -5.87
N LYS A 78 -2.76 5.62 -5.95
CA LYS A 78 -3.34 6.10 -7.22
C LYS A 78 -2.48 7.16 -7.89
N ASP A 79 -1.86 8.06 -7.12
CA ASP A 79 -0.98 9.07 -7.69
C ASP A 79 0.32 8.47 -8.23
N TYR A 80 0.90 7.49 -7.53
CA TYR A 80 2.03 6.71 -8.05
C TYR A 80 1.65 5.93 -9.31
N GLU A 81 0.51 5.24 -9.33
CA GLU A 81 0.02 4.51 -10.51
C GLU A 81 -0.22 5.43 -11.69
N ARG A 82 -0.76 6.64 -11.47
CA ARG A 82 -0.92 7.66 -12.51
C ARG A 82 0.43 8.14 -13.04
N ALA A 83 1.43 8.30 -12.18
CA ALA A 83 2.79 8.66 -12.59
C ALA A 83 3.44 7.54 -13.42
N LEU A 84 3.25 6.27 -13.01
CA LEU A 84 3.75 5.10 -13.71
C LEU A 84 3.03 4.87 -15.04
N GLY A 85 1.75 5.17 -15.14
CA GLY A 85 0.95 5.05 -16.37
C GLY A 85 1.39 5.99 -17.50
N LYS A 86 2.25 6.97 -17.22
CA LYS A 86 2.87 7.84 -18.23
C LYS A 86 4.11 7.23 -18.89
N LEU A 87 4.61 6.12 -18.34
CA LEU A 87 5.76 5.42 -18.88
C LEU A 87 5.30 4.51 -20.02
N ASN A 88 6.04 4.52 -21.13
CA ASN A 88 5.84 3.55 -22.19
C ASN A 88 6.17 2.12 -21.71
N ARG A 89 5.67 1.10 -22.41
CA ARG A 89 5.84 -0.32 -22.03
C ARG A 89 7.30 -0.72 -21.73
N ILE A 90 8.25 -0.22 -22.51
CA ILE A 90 9.69 -0.47 -22.33
C ILE A 90 10.24 0.28 -21.12
N GLU A 91 9.83 1.54 -20.93
CA GLU A 91 10.23 2.38 -19.80
C GLU A 91 9.76 1.77 -18.47
N TYR A 92 8.52 1.30 -18.42
CA TYR A 92 7.98 0.58 -17.27
C TYR A 92 8.72 -0.74 -17.01
N ALA A 93 9.00 -1.53 -18.06
CA ALA A 93 9.70 -2.80 -17.92
C ALA A 93 11.13 -2.62 -17.36
N ILE A 94 11.86 -1.62 -17.84
CA ILE A 94 13.19 -1.26 -17.31
C ILE A 94 13.06 -0.85 -15.84
N MET A 95 12.13 0.05 -15.51
CA MET A 95 11.95 0.56 -14.15
C MET A 95 11.53 -0.53 -13.16
N LYS A 96 10.67 -1.47 -13.58
CA LYS A 96 10.29 -2.63 -12.78
C LYS A 96 11.51 -3.50 -12.46
N LYS A 97 12.34 -3.84 -13.45
CA LYS A 97 13.54 -4.67 -13.24
C LYS A 97 14.59 -4.01 -12.36
N VAL A 98 14.76 -2.69 -12.47
CA VAL A 98 15.70 -1.93 -11.62
C VAL A 98 15.26 -1.98 -10.14
N VAL A 99 13.97 -1.86 -9.87
CA VAL A 99 13.50 -1.57 -8.50
C VAL A 99 12.86 -2.77 -7.82
N VAL A 100 12.04 -3.56 -8.52
CA VAL A 100 11.46 -4.80 -8.00
C VAL A 100 12.52 -5.89 -7.99
N ASP A 101 13.11 -6.15 -9.16
CA ASP A 101 14.04 -7.27 -9.32
C ASP A 101 15.46 -6.93 -8.84
N ARG A 102 15.71 -5.66 -8.45
CA ARG A 102 17.01 -5.12 -8.02
C ARG A 102 18.17 -5.42 -8.99
N LYS A 103 17.88 -5.52 -10.28
CA LYS A 103 18.88 -5.82 -11.31
C LYS A 103 19.71 -4.60 -11.67
N SER A 104 20.98 -4.82 -11.97
CA SER A 104 21.86 -3.80 -12.53
C SER A 104 21.41 -3.41 -13.95
N LEU A 105 21.73 -2.18 -14.36
CA LEU A 105 21.41 -1.71 -15.71
C LEU A 105 22.04 -2.59 -16.81
N LYS A 106 23.12 -3.30 -16.48
CA LYS A 106 23.80 -4.24 -17.38
C LYS A 106 23.03 -5.56 -17.52
N GLU A 107 22.58 -6.14 -16.42
CA GLU A 107 21.72 -7.33 -16.46
C GLU A 107 20.40 -7.04 -17.20
N ILE A 108 19.87 -5.82 -17.04
CA ILE A 108 18.66 -5.38 -17.74
C ILE A 108 18.93 -5.20 -19.23
N SER A 109 20.08 -4.65 -19.62
CA SER A 109 20.46 -4.53 -21.02
C SER A 109 20.57 -5.90 -21.68
N ASP A 110 21.17 -6.85 -20.97
CA ASP A 110 21.38 -8.22 -21.46
C ASP A 110 20.04 -8.98 -21.56
N GLU A 111 19.14 -8.82 -20.58
CA GLU A 111 17.82 -9.48 -20.58
C GLU A 111 16.82 -8.92 -21.58
N LEU A 112 16.82 -7.61 -21.78
CA LEU A 112 15.89 -6.96 -22.70
C LEU A 112 16.46 -6.87 -24.13
N ASN A 113 17.69 -7.35 -24.33
CA ASN A 113 18.43 -7.21 -25.58
C ASN A 113 18.49 -5.75 -26.08
N LEU A 114 18.72 -4.84 -25.14
CA LEU A 114 18.80 -3.38 -25.36
C LEU A 114 20.23 -2.92 -25.12
N SER A 115 20.63 -1.79 -25.71
CA SER A 115 21.94 -1.23 -25.40
C SER A 115 21.98 -0.67 -23.98
N TYR A 116 23.09 -0.87 -23.27
CA TYR A 116 23.29 -0.31 -21.93
C TYR A 116 23.08 1.21 -21.88
N GLY A 117 23.57 1.93 -22.90
CA GLY A 117 23.37 3.37 -23.02
C GLY A 117 21.90 3.77 -23.14
N TYR A 118 21.11 2.99 -23.88
CA TYR A 118 19.67 3.19 -23.99
C TYR A 118 18.97 2.96 -22.64
N VAL A 119 19.27 1.84 -21.97
CA VAL A 119 18.70 1.51 -20.65
C VAL A 119 19.02 2.58 -19.61
N ARG A 120 20.26 3.08 -19.61
CA ARG A 120 20.69 4.17 -18.73
C ARG A 120 19.92 5.47 -19.00
N ASN A 121 19.79 5.87 -20.26
CA ASN A 121 19.08 7.09 -20.65
C ASN A 121 17.58 7.00 -20.30
N VAL A 122 16.97 5.85 -20.55
CA VAL A 122 15.57 5.60 -20.18
C VAL A 122 15.40 5.68 -18.67
N SER A 123 16.24 5.01 -17.89
CA SER A 123 16.17 5.05 -16.42
C SER A 123 16.28 6.47 -15.88
N ALA A 124 17.22 7.28 -16.38
CA ALA A 124 17.39 8.67 -15.98
C ALA A 124 16.18 9.55 -16.36
N LYS A 125 15.62 9.36 -17.56
CA LYS A 125 14.41 10.05 -18.02
C LYS A 125 13.20 9.71 -17.15
N CYS A 126 13.00 8.42 -16.86
CA CYS A 126 11.91 7.95 -16.00
C CYS A 126 12.01 8.55 -14.60
N ASP A 127 13.21 8.61 -14.01
CA ASP A 127 13.40 9.19 -12.68
C ASP A 127 13.01 10.67 -12.66
N LYS A 128 13.35 11.42 -13.70
CA LYS A 128 12.95 12.83 -13.85
C LYS A 128 11.44 12.99 -13.98
N ILE A 129 10.78 12.19 -14.82
CA ILE A 129 9.32 12.24 -15.02
C ILE A 129 8.58 11.94 -13.72
N LEU A 130 8.97 10.87 -13.03
CA LEU A 130 8.36 10.45 -11.77
C LEU A 130 8.58 11.50 -10.68
N HIS A 131 9.79 12.06 -10.59
CA HIS A 131 10.08 13.12 -9.64
C HIS A 131 9.22 14.36 -9.91
N THR A 132 9.16 14.87 -11.14
CA THR A 132 8.38 16.07 -11.46
C THR A 132 6.90 15.89 -11.18
N TYR A 133 6.33 14.72 -11.51
CA TYR A 133 4.90 14.51 -11.37
C TYR A 133 4.46 14.42 -9.91
N LEU A 134 5.17 13.63 -9.11
CA LEU A 134 4.84 13.43 -7.69
C LEU A 134 5.17 14.67 -6.84
N THR A 135 6.19 15.46 -7.20
CA THR A 135 6.43 16.75 -6.53
C THR A 135 5.25 17.71 -6.75
N ASN A 136 4.63 17.68 -7.93
CA ASN A 136 3.51 18.57 -8.24
C ASN A 136 2.15 18.02 -7.81
N SER A 137 1.98 16.69 -7.71
CA SER A 137 0.71 16.06 -7.36
C SER A 137 0.58 15.71 -5.87
N VAL A 138 1.65 15.29 -5.21
CA VAL A 138 1.61 14.78 -3.82
C VAL A 138 1.75 15.91 -2.79
N LEU A 139 2.44 17.01 -3.11
CA LEU A 139 2.61 18.15 -2.20
C LEU A 139 1.43 19.14 -2.18
N LEU A 140 0.37 18.91 -2.95
CA LEU A 140 -0.84 19.76 -2.93
C LEU A 140 -1.87 19.35 -1.87
N TYR A 141 -1.65 18.27 -1.13
CA TYR A 141 -2.41 17.97 0.08
C TYR A 141 -1.55 18.30 1.31
N LYS A 142 -1.55 19.58 1.68
CA LYS A 142 -1.18 20.05 3.02
C LYS A 142 -2.42 20.14 3.89
#